data_AF-A0A135YYZ3-F1
#
_entry.id   AF-A0A135YYZ3-F1
#
_cell.length_a   1.000
_cell.length_b   1.000
_cell.length_c   1.000
_cell.angle_alpha   90.00
_cell.angle_beta   90.00
_cell.angle_gamma   90.00
#
_symmetry.space_group_name_H-M   'P 1'
#
loop_
_entity.id
_entity.type
_entity.pdbx_description
1 polymer ?
#
loop_
_entity_poly.entity_id
_entity_poly.type
_entity_poly.pdbx_seq_one_letter_code
_entity_poly.pdbx_strand_id
1 'polypeptide(L)'
;MNKNFGLKFTYCVLGIALLIFVFVLGFSIGVMSAFSDIKTYAGTVIEKEYLPEEVKEDPETKTIEKYDEQYLVKVKDHAGDIVVMNVTKEEFNQIDIGEKLKR
;
A
#
# COMPACT_ATOMS: atom_id res chain seq x y z
N MET A 1 0.46 49.62 -35.29
CA MET A 1 0.40 48.48 -34.35
C MET A 1 0.51 47.19 -35.15
N ASN A 2 1.61 46.46 -35.03
CA ASN A 2 1.95 45.34 -35.91
C ASN A 2 1.05 44.12 -35.57
N LYS A 3 0.06 43.80 -36.42
CA LYS A 3 -0.94 42.73 -36.20
C LYS A 3 -0.30 41.36 -35.89
N ASN A 4 0.93 41.15 -36.34
CA ASN A 4 1.72 39.93 -36.09
C ASN A 4 2.17 39.77 -34.62
N PHE A 5 2.31 40.85 -33.85
CA PHE A 5 2.78 40.76 -32.46
C PHE A 5 1.71 40.21 -31.52
N GLY A 6 0.45 40.68 -31.68
CA GLY A 6 -0.68 40.17 -30.91
C GLY A 6 -0.96 38.69 -31.18
N LEU A 7 -0.86 38.26 -32.45
CA LEU A 7 -1.06 36.87 -32.84
C LEU A 7 0.01 35.93 -32.24
N LYS A 8 1.28 36.34 -32.27
CA LYS A 8 2.39 35.58 -31.65
C LYS A 8 2.25 35.48 -30.12
N PHE A 9 1.78 36.55 -29.48
CA PHE A 9 1.52 36.55 -28.04
C PHE A 9 0.38 35.59 -27.67
N THR A 10 -0.72 35.59 -28.44
CA THR A 10 -1.82 34.64 -28.22
C THR A 10 -1.39 33.18 -28.39
N TYR A 11 -0.55 32.86 -29.38
CA TYR A 11 -0.03 31.50 -29.55
C TYR A 11 0.91 31.07 -28.41
N CYS A 12 1.72 31.98 -27.86
CA CYS A 12 2.54 31.68 -26.68
C CYS A 12 1.68 31.35 -25.46
N VAL A 13 0.64 32.16 -25.19
CA VAL A 13 -0.27 31.93 -24.07
C VAL A 13 -1.00 30.59 -24.22
N LEU A 14 -1.44 30.27 -25.44
CA LEU A 14 -2.13 29.02 -25.74
C LEU A 14 -1.20 27.79 -25.59
N GLY A 15 0.07 27.92 -25.99
CA GLY A 15 1.08 26.88 -25.76
C GLY A 15 1.36 26.63 -24.28
N ILE A 16 1.47 27.69 -23.47
CA ILE A 16 1.64 27.57 -22.01
C ILE A 16 0.41 26.91 -21.37
N ALA A 17 -0.80 27.32 -21.77
CA ALA A 17 -2.03 26.72 -21.27
C ALA A 17 -2.10 25.21 -21.60
N LEU A 18 -1.66 24.82 -22.79
CA LEU A 18 -1.64 23.42 -23.22
C LEU A 18 -0.62 22.59 -22.42
N LEU A 19 0.55 23.15 -22.14
CA LEU A 19 1.56 22.49 -21.28
C LEU A 19 1.04 22.29 -19.85
N ILE A 20 0.39 23.30 -19.27
CA ILE A 20 -0.22 23.19 -17.93
C ILE A 20 -1.30 22.11 -17.94
N PHE A 21 -2.12 22.06 -19.00
CA PHE A 21 -3.18 21.05 -19.11
C PHE A 21 -2.62 19.62 -19.15
N VAL A 22 -1.59 19.38 -19.97
CA VAL A 22 -0.91 18.08 -20.03
C VAL A 22 -0.26 17.73 -18.69
N PHE A 23 0.34 18.71 -18.01
CA PHE A 23 0.94 18.50 -16.69
C PHE A 23 -0.11 18.10 -15.64
N VAL A 24 -1.24 18.81 -15.58
CA VAL A 24 -2.31 18.53 -14.62
C VAL A 24 -2.92 17.15 -14.87
N LEU A 25 -3.13 16.77 -16.13
CA LEU A 25 -3.61 15.42 -16.48
C LEU A 25 -2.61 14.33 -16.11
N GLY A 26 -1.32 14.53 -16.38
CA GLY A 26 -0.29 13.58 -15.98
C GLY A 26 -0.22 13.43 -14.45
N PHE A 27 -0.30 14.54 -13.73
CA PHE A 27 -0.32 14.54 -12.27
C PHE A 27 -1.55 13.83 -11.70
N SER A 28 -2.75 14.08 -12.23
CA SER A 28 -3.98 13.45 -11.73
C SER A 28 -4.00 11.94 -11.94
N ILE A 29 -3.51 11.46 -13.09
CA ILE A 29 -3.38 10.02 -13.36
C ILE A 29 -2.36 9.39 -12.41
N GLY A 30 -1.20 10.04 -12.21
CA GLY A 30 -0.17 9.55 -11.28
C GLY A 30 -0.69 9.44 -9.84
N VAL A 31 -1.39 10.47 -9.36
CA VAL A 31 -2.03 10.46 -8.04
C VAL A 31 -3.07 9.35 -7.95
N MET A 32 -3.94 9.21 -8.95
CA MET A 32 -4.96 8.15 -8.96
C MET A 32 -4.35 6.75 -8.91
N SER A 33 -3.26 6.51 -9.67
CA SER A 33 -2.54 5.23 -9.64
C SER A 33 -1.94 4.96 -8.27
N ALA A 34 -1.30 5.95 -7.65
CA ALA A 34 -0.71 5.80 -6.31
C ALA A 34 -1.78 5.48 -5.25
N PHE A 35 -2.93 6.16 -5.28
CA PHE A 35 -4.04 5.86 -4.38
C PHE A 35 -4.66 4.49 -4.64
N SER A 36 -4.70 4.04 -5.90
CA SER A 36 -5.17 2.70 -6.23
C SER A 36 -4.23 1.63 -5.67
N ASP A 37 -2.92 1.83 -5.78
CA ASP A 37 -1.92 0.91 -5.21
C ASP A 37 -2.01 0.85 -3.68
N ILE A 38 -2.10 2.00 -3.01
CA ILE A 38 -2.26 2.07 -1.54
C ILE A 38 -3.56 1.40 -1.06
N LYS A 39 -4.65 1.48 -1.84
CA LYS A 39 -5.90 0.80 -1.49
C LYS A 39 -5.86 -0.70 -1.71
N THR A 40 -5.10 -1.17 -2.70
CA THR A 40 -5.10 -2.57 -3.13
C THR A 40 -4.09 -3.41 -2.36
N TYR A 41 -2.97 -2.82 -1.97
CA TYR A 41 -1.88 -3.52 -1.30
C TYR A 41 -1.71 -3.01 0.13
N ALA A 42 -1.69 -3.93 1.09
CA ALA A 42 -1.40 -3.63 2.50
C ALA A 42 0.08 -3.31 2.72
N GLY A 43 0.95 -3.73 1.80
CA GLY A 43 2.38 -3.43 1.81
C GLY A 43 3.22 -4.63 1.39
N THR A 44 4.51 -4.61 1.72
CA THR A 44 5.47 -5.67 1.38
C THR A 44 5.71 -6.57 2.58
N VAL A 45 5.63 -7.89 2.40
CA VAL A 45 5.87 -8.86 3.45
C VAL A 45 7.35 -8.86 3.82
N ILE A 46 7.65 -8.51 5.07
CA ILE A 46 9.02 -8.44 5.58
C ILE A 46 9.37 -9.66 6.42
N GLU A 47 8.40 -10.23 7.12
CA GLU A 47 8.62 -11.31 8.07
C GLU A 47 7.36 -12.17 8.20
N LYS A 48 7.56 -13.45 8.46
CA LYS A 48 6.52 -14.43 8.76
C LYS A 48 6.78 -15.01 10.13
N GLU A 49 5.76 -15.07 10.96
CA GLU A 49 5.84 -15.55 12.33
C GLU A 49 4.73 -16.58 12.57
N TYR A 50 5.14 -17.81 12.91
CA TYR A 50 4.22 -18.90 13.21
C TYR A 50 4.18 -19.10 14.73
N LEU A 51 3.01 -18.91 15.33
CA LEU A 51 2.78 -19.22 16.74
C LEU A 51 1.99 -20.53 16.84
N PRO A 52 2.62 -21.63 17.29
CA PRO A 52 1.92 -22.89 17.52
C PRO A 52 0.93 -22.75 18.69
N GLU A 53 -0.05 -23.64 18.71
CA GLU A 53 -1.02 -23.76 19.80
C GLU A 53 -0.30 -23.94 21.15
N GLU A 54 -0.46 -22.99 22.07
CA GLU A 54 0.06 -23.10 23.43
C GLU A 54 -1.09 -23.33 24.41
N VAL A 55 -0.97 -24.40 25.21
CA VAL A 55 -1.85 -24.63 26.36
C VAL A 55 -1.06 -24.23 27.60
N LYS A 56 -1.40 -23.08 28.18
CA LYS A 56 -0.85 -22.66 29.48
C LYS A 56 -1.83 -23.06 30.56
N GLU A 57 -1.42 -24.02 31.39
CA GLU A 57 -2.06 -24.28 32.67
C GLU A 57 -1.48 -23.29 33.68
N ASP A 58 -2.33 -22.41 34.21
CA ASP A 58 -1.96 -21.56 35.32
C ASP A 58 -2.05 -22.36 36.64
N PRO A 59 -0.92 -22.67 37.30
CA PRO A 59 -0.88 -23.54 38.48
C PRO A 59 -1.54 -22.91 39.72
N GLU A 60 -1.78 -21.59 39.76
CA GLU A 60 -2.47 -20.94 40.88
C GLU A 60 -3.99 -20.84 40.69
N THR A 61 -4.48 -20.67 39.45
CA THR A 61 -5.91 -20.43 39.18
C THR A 61 -6.65 -21.65 38.61
N LYS A 62 -5.93 -22.73 38.22
CA LYS A 62 -6.48 -23.91 37.50
C LYS A 62 -7.23 -23.54 36.22
N THR A 63 -6.91 -22.40 35.63
CA THR A 63 -7.51 -21.95 34.37
C THR A 63 -6.68 -22.50 33.23
N ILE A 64 -7.31 -23.20 32.29
CA ILE A 64 -6.67 -23.71 31.08
C ILE A 64 -6.85 -22.64 30.01
N GLU A 65 -5.80 -21.87 29.72
CA GLU A 65 -5.82 -20.93 28.61
C GLU A 65 -5.32 -21.65 27.36
N LYS A 66 -6.23 -21.88 26.41
CA LYS A 66 -5.92 -22.36 25.07
C LYS A 66 -5.68 -21.17 24.16
N TYR A 67 -4.48 -21.07 23.63
CA TYR A 67 -4.13 -20.12 22.60
C TYR A 67 -4.22 -20.83 21.25
N ASP A 68 -5.20 -20.46 20.42
CA ASP A 68 -5.37 -21.03 19.07
C ASP A 68 -4.12 -20.77 18.19
N GLU A 69 -3.90 -21.66 17.22
CA GLU A 69 -2.79 -21.56 16.25
C GLU A 69 -2.88 -20.24 15.45
N GLN A 70 -1.80 -19.47 15.39
CA GLN A 70 -1.75 -18.19 14.67
C GLN A 70 -0.66 -18.17 13.60
N TYR A 71 -1.04 -17.73 12.40
CA TYR A 71 -0.12 -17.51 11.28
C TYR A 71 -0.03 -16.01 11.03
N LEU A 72 1.01 -15.37 11.57
CA LEU A 72 1.18 -13.92 11.51
C LEU A 72 2.14 -13.53 10.39
N VAL A 73 1.76 -12.50 9.63
CA VAL A 73 2.60 -11.92 8.58
C VAL A 73 2.83 -10.45 8.91
N LYS A 74 4.09 -10.04 8.98
CA LYS A 74 4.47 -8.64 9.14
C LYS A 74 4.63 -8.01 7.77
N VAL A 75 3.85 -6.98 7.53
CA VAL A 75 3.80 -6.27 6.26
C VAL A 75 4.24 -4.83 6.50
N LYS A 76 5.21 -4.38 5.71
CA LYS A 76 5.64 -2.99 5.70
C LYS A 76 4.80 -2.21 4.70
N ASP A 77 3.99 -1.30 5.20
CA ASP A 77 3.17 -0.40 4.38
C ASP A 77 4.06 0.59 3.61
N HIS A 78 3.50 1.26 2.61
CA HIS A 78 4.11 2.32 1.83
C HIS A 78 4.62 3.49 2.69
N ALA A 79 4.01 3.74 3.84
CA ALA A 79 4.46 4.73 4.83
C ALA A 79 5.70 4.28 5.63
N GLY A 80 6.09 3.01 5.52
CA GLY A 80 7.19 2.41 6.26
C GLY A 80 6.79 1.81 7.61
N ASP A 81 5.53 1.91 8.00
CA ASP A 81 4.97 1.28 9.19
C ASP A 81 4.85 -0.23 9.03
N ILE A 82 5.08 -0.96 10.12
CA ILE A 82 4.97 -2.43 10.16
C ILE A 82 3.60 -2.79 10.75
N VAL A 83 2.78 -3.45 9.95
CA VAL A 83 1.47 -3.97 10.35
C VAL A 83 1.55 -5.48 10.46
N VAL A 84 1.06 -6.04 11.55
CA VAL A 84 0.95 -7.49 11.74
C VAL A 84 -0.45 -7.94 11.34
N MET A 85 -0.55 -8.90 10.44
CA MET A 85 -1.81 -9.48 9.98
C MET A 85 -1.86 -10.96 10.30
N ASN A 86 -2.96 -11.43 10.88
CA ASN A 86 -3.24 -12.86 11.02
C ASN A 86 -3.88 -13.35 9.72
N VAL A 87 -3.30 -14.37 9.11
CA VAL A 87 -3.75 -14.96 7.85
C VAL A 87 -4.08 -16.43 8.05
N THR A 88 -4.77 -17.04 7.08
CA THR A 88 -5.02 -18.48 7.12
C THR A 88 -3.74 -19.29 6.83
N LYS A 89 -3.73 -20.57 7.21
CA LYS A 89 -2.62 -21.50 6.96
C LYS A 89 -2.29 -21.61 5.47
N GLU A 90 -3.32 -21.62 4.63
CA GLU A 90 -3.18 -21.70 3.18
C GLU A 90 -2.51 -20.44 2.62
N GLU A 91 -2.96 -19.25 3.05
CA GLU A 91 -2.38 -17.98 2.64
C GLU A 91 -0.94 -17.82 3.13
N PHE A 92 -0.65 -18.20 4.37
CA PHE A 92 0.71 -18.13 4.94
C PHE A 92 1.74 -18.93 4.13
N ASN A 93 1.32 -20.08 3.58
CA ASN A 93 2.17 -20.93 2.75
C ASN A 93 2.30 -20.43 1.31
N GLN A 94 1.33 -19.63 0.82
CA GLN A 94 1.34 -19.10 -0.54
C GLN A 94 2.08 -17.77 -0.67
N ILE A 95 2.04 -16.94 0.38
CA ILE A 95 2.71 -15.64 0.43
C ILE A 95 4.23 -15.87 0.48
N ASP A 96 5.06 -15.16 -0.28
CA ASP A 96 6.52 -15.18 -0.08
C ASP A 96 7.04 -13.90 0.59
N ILE A 97 8.18 -14.00 1.28
CA ILE A 97 8.85 -12.83 1.86
C ILE A 97 9.35 -11.94 0.71
N GLY A 98 8.99 -10.65 0.76
CA GLY A 98 9.27 -9.68 -0.30
C GLY A 98 8.13 -9.48 -1.30
N GLU A 99 7.05 -10.28 -1.22
CA GLU A 99 5.86 -10.04 -2.03
C GLU A 99 4.96 -8.95 -1.46
N LYS A 100 4.16 -8.32 -2.34
CA LYS A 100 3.14 -7.36 -1.90
C LYS A 100 1.90 -8.12 -1.46
N LEU A 101 1.53 -7.98 -0.19
CA LEU A 101 0.28 -8.54 0.31
C LEU A 101 -0.88 -7.67 -0.17
N LYS A 102 -1.85 -8.29 -0.85
CA LYS A 102 -3.13 -7.65 -1.13
C LYS A 102 -3.95 -7.58 0.16
N ARG A 103 -4.60 -6.45 0.38
CA ARG A 103 -5.42 -6.23 1.55
C ARG A 103 -6.67 -7.11 1.55
#